data_AF-A0A8H2WUU9-F1
#
_entry.id   AF-A0A8H2WUU9-F1
#
_cell.length_a   1.000
_cell.length_b   1.000
_cell.length_c   1.000
_cell.angle_alpha   90.00
_cell.angle_beta   90.00
_cell.angle_gamma   90.00
#
_symmetry.space_group_name_H-M   'P 1'
#
loop_
_entity.id
_entity.type
_entity.pdbx_description
1 polymer ?
#
loop_
_entity_poly.entity_id
_entity_poly.type
_entity_poly.pdbx_seq_one_letter_code
_entity_poly.pdbx_strand_id
1 'polypeptide(L)'
;MDVLPSYTPEVLPGYDLTPATTCSAPLTRPSSPVHFLARAQDHKNYRYCYKRMELDLGPRTWGTRLPAYGKSGTVEGTVKVHSFRHVDRIVVRLIGKLHASHILNHIPTLSQTHTIISREIEVWSAKAPSSSTLAEESQLRFSFTLDKAERGGLEADSIPP
;
A
#
# COMPACT_ATOMS: atom_id res chain seq x y z
N MET A 1 -21.93 -54.79 -30.36
CA MET A 1 -21.07 -53.92 -31.18
C MET A 1 -21.78 -52.59 -31.23
N ASP A 2 -21.59 -51.77 -30.20
CA ASP A 2 -22.30 -50.50 -30.04
C ASP A 2 -21.61 -49.41 -30.86
N VAL A 3 -22.34 -48.84 -31.81
CA VAL A 3 -21.85 -47.79 -32.71
C VAL A 3 -21.94 -46.46 -31.96
N LEU A 4 -20.80 -45.83 -31.70
CA LEU A 4 -20.75 -44.48 -31.12
C LEU A 4 -21.26 -43.44 -32.12
N PRO A 5 -22.01 -42.41 -31.67
CA PRO A 5 -22.46 -41.35 -32.55
C PRO A 5 -21.28 -40.48 -33.02
N SER A 6 -21.25 -40.18 -34.31
CA SER A 6 -20.28 -39.31 -34.95
C SER A 6 -20.51 -37.85 -34.56
N TYR A 7 -19.49 -37.21 -33.97
CA TYR A 7 -19.47 -35.79 -33.65
C TYR A 7 -19.29 -34.97 -34.94
N THR A 8 -20.33 -34.22 -35.32
CA THR A 8 -20.21 -33.12 -36.30
C THR A 8 -19.99 -31.81 -35.54
N PRO A 9 -18.95 -31.02 -35.86
CA PRO A 9 -18.74 -29.75 -35.20
C PRO A 9 -19.87 -28.78 -35.56
N GLU A 10 -20.66 -28.40 -34.56
CA GLU A 10 -21.61 -27.29 -34.68
C GLU A 10 -20.86 -26.02 -35.07
N VAL A 11 -21.33 -25.38 -36.14
CA VAL A 11 -20.82 -24.11 -36.65
C VAL A 11 -21.16 -23.03 -35.62
N LEU A 12 -20.17 -22.62 -34.84
CA LEU A 12 -20.26 -21.46 -33.96
C LEU A 12 -20.47 -20.18 -34.81
N PRO A 13 -21.29 -19.22 -34.35
CA PRO A 13 -21.47 -17.96 -35.07
C PRO A 13 -20.14 -17.21 -35.19
N GLY A 14 -19.86 -16.75 -36.41
CA GLY A 14 -18.56 -16.24 -36.86
C GLY A 14 -17.99 -15.13 -36.00
N TYR A 15 -16.81 -15.39 -35.44
CA TYR A 15 -15.90 -14.34 -35.01
C TYR A 15 -15.09 -13.93 -36.23
N ASP A 16 -15.45 -12.80 -36.86
CA ASP A 16 -14.63 -12.17 -37.88
C ASP A 16 -13.29 -11.75 -37.25
N LEU A 17 -12.21 -12.45 -37.61
CA LEU A 17 -10.84 -12.03 -37.34
C LEU A 17 -10.46 -10.95 -38.36
N THR A 18 -10.97 -9.73 -38.19
CA THR A 18 -10.48 -8.57 -38.95
C THR A 18 -9.30 -7.91 -38.22
N PRO A 19 -8.13 -7.71 -38.85
CA PRO A 19 -7.06 -6.91 -38.28
C PRO A 19 -7.49 -5.44 -38.25
N ALA A 20 -7.60 -4.87 -37.05
CA ALA A 20 -7.98 -3.49 -36.83
C ALA A 20 -6.86 -2.53 -37.31
N THR A 21 -6.89 -2.17 -38.60
CA THR A 21 -6.22 -0.96 -39.08
C THR A 21 -7.28 0.13 -39.27
N THR A 22 -7.04 1.27 -38.63
CA THR A 22 -7.79 2.54 -38.77
C THR A 22 -9.08 2.66 -37.95
N CYS A 23 -8.93 3.00 -36.65
CA CYS A 23 -10.03 3.62 -35.90
C CYS A 23 -10.04 5.14 -36.16
N SER A 24 -10.91 5.59 -37.05
CA SER A 24 -11.39 6.97 -37.05
C SER A 24 -12.24 7.17 -35.79
N ALA A 25 -11.87 8.14 -34.94
CA ALA A 25 -12.55 8.39 -33.67
C ALA A 25 -14.00 8.88 -33.90
N PRO A 26 -15.03 8.33 -33.22
CA PRO A 26 -16.35 8.91 -33.21
C PRO A 26 -16.36 10.21 -32.39
N LEU A 27 -16.72 11.31 -33.05
CA LEU A 27 -16.97 12.62 -32.45
C LEU A 27 -18.32 12.62 -31.74
N THR A 28 -18.39 12.09 -30.52
CA THR A 28 -19.40 12.41 -29.47
C THR A 28 -19.14 11.55 -28.23
N ARG A 29 -18.09 11.87 -27.47
CA ARG A 29 -17.95 11.36 -26.10
C ARG A 29 -18.43 12.45 -25.13
N PRO A 30 -19.47 12.21 -24.31
CA PRO A 30 -19.85 13.15 -23.27
C PRO A 30 -18.67 13.35 -22.32
N SER A 31 -18.51 14.60 -21.87
CA SER A 31 -17.39 15.13 -21.10
C SER A 31 -16.75 14.10 -20.15
N SER A 32 -15.47 13.85 -20.40
CA SER A 32 -14.54 13.12 -19.52
C SER A 32 -14.76 13.48 -18.04
N PRO A 33 -14.58 12.56 -17.08
CA PRO A 33 -14.67 12.85 -15.65
C PRO A 33 -13.45 13.65 -15.19
N VAL A 34 -13.32 14.89 -15.67
CA VAL A 34 -12.24 15.81 -15.31
C VAL A 34 -12.24 16.07 -13.80
N HIS A 35 -13.41 16.03 -13.15
CA HIS A 35 -13.52 16.20 -11.70
C HIS A 35 -12.90 15.06 -10.87
N PHE A 36 -12.85 13.82 -11.37
CA PHE A 36 -12.22 12.70 -10.65
C PHE A 36 -10.69 12.73 -10.78
N LEU A 37 -10.17 13.20 -11.92
CA LEU A 37 -8.74 13.35 -12.15
C LEU A 37 -8.17 14.64 -11.55
N ALA A 38 -8.95 15.72 -11.52
CA ALA A 38 -8.54 16.99 -10.91
C ALA A 38 -8.33 16.88 -9.39
N ARG A 39 -9.14 16.06 -8.68
CA ARG A 39 -8.92 15.79 -7.25
C ARG A 39 -7.72 14.89 -6.98
N ALA A 40 -7.22 14.17 -7.98
CA ALA A 40 -6.00 13.37 -7.87
C ALA A 40 -4.72 14.22 -8.00
N GLN A 41 -4.82 15.45 -8.51
CA GLN A 41 -3.68 16.36 -8.71
C GLN A 41 -3.25 17.13 -7.46
N ASP A 42 -4.08 17.21 -6.43
CA ASP A 42 -3.81 18.09 -5.28
C ASP A 42 -2.78 17.51 -4.28
N HIS A 43 -2.37 16.25 -4.47
CA HIS A 43 -1.43 15.57 -3.57
C HIS A 43 -0.38 14.79 -4.37
N LYS A 44 0.64 15.51 -4.87
CA LYS A 44 1.83 14.89 -5.51
C LYS A 44 2.58 13.96 -4.54
N ASN A 45 2.46 14.18 -3.24
CA ASN A 45 3.17 13.44 -2.20
C ASN A 45 2.21 12.80 -1.19
N TYR A 46 2.65 11.69 -0.60
CA TYR A 46 2.01 11.04 0.53
C TYR A 46 2.35 11.78 1.83
N ARG A 47 1.60 12.85 2.11
CA ARG A 47 1.82 13.71 3.26
C ARG A 47 0.70 13.60 4.28
N TYR A 48 1.06 13.32 5.53
CA TYR A 48 0.15 13.17 6.65
C TYR A 48 0.52 14.22 7.71
N CYS A 49 -0.26 15.29 7.77
CA CYS A 49 -0.02 16.39 8.71
C CYS A 49 -0.84 16.19 9.99
N TYR A 50 -0.19 16.37 11.13
CA TYR A 50 -0.80 16.45 12.46
C TYR A 50 -0.33 17.74 13.16
N LYS A 51 -1.03 18.16 14.22
CA LYS A 51 -0.86 19.48 14.86
C LYS A 51 0.59 19.89 15.19
N ARG A 52 1.47 18.92 15.46
CA ARG A 52 2.86 19.16 15.87
C ARG A 52 3.89 18.42 15.02
N MET A 53 3.44 17.57 14.10
CA MET A 53 4.29 16.66 13.34
C MET A 53 3.67 16.38 11.97
N GLU A 54 4.50 16.30 10.95
CA GLU A 54 4.12 15.97 9.59
C GLU A 54 4.95 14.77 9.14
N LEU A 55 4.31 13.79 8.52
CA LEU A 55 4.96 12.63 7.94
C LEU A 55 4.87 12.74 6.42
N ASP A 56 6.02 12.74 5.75
CA ASP A 56 6.12 12.73 4.29
C ASP A 56 6.75 11.41 3.82
N LEU A 57 6.00 10.61 3.07
CA LEU A 57 6.48 9.34 2.47
C LEU A 57 6.92 9.53 1.01
N GLY A 58 7.07 10.78 0.55
CA GLY A 58 7.54 11.10 -0.79
C GLY A 58 6.44 11.06 -1.86
N PRO A 59 6.84 11.09 -3.15
CA PRO A 59 5.92 11.26 -4.26
C PRO A 59 5.04 10.03 -4.52
N ARG A 60 3.83 10.28 -5.01
CA ARG A 60 2.86 9.26 -5.43
C ARG A 60 3.22 8.70 -6.80
N THR A 61 4.08 7.68 -6.82
CA THR A 61 4.62 7.06 -8.05
C THR A 61 3.59 6.25 -8.84
N TRP A 62 2.72 5.50 -8.17
CA TRP A 62 1.82 4.53 -8.83
C TRP A 62 0.38 5.03 -9.07
N GLY A 63 0.11 6.33 -8.85
CA GLY A 63 -1.25 6.86 -8.96
C GLY A 63 -2.26 6.25 -7.97
N THR A 64 -1.80 5.46 -6.99
CA THR A 64 -2.61 4.80 -5.95
C THR A 64 -2.84 5.73 -4.77
N ARG A 65 -4.03 5.73 -4.14
CA ARG A 65 -4.31 6.66 -3.03
C ARG A 65 -3.41 6.45 -1.80
N LEU A 66 -2.85 5.26 -1.68
CA LEU A 66 -1.94 4.84 -0.64
C LEU A 66 -0.64 4.37 -1.27
N PRO A 67 0.51 4.54 -0.57
CA PRO A 67 1.77 4.05 -1.06
C PRO A 67 1.73 2.52 -1.19
N ALA A 68 2.21 2.03 -2.33
CA ALA A 68 2.31 0.61 -2.63
C ALA A 68 3.80 0.23 -2.70
N TYR A 69 4.17 -0.80 -1.93
CA TYR A 69 5.54 -1.29 -1.86
C TYR A 69 5.57 -2.75 -2.27
N GLY A 70 6.54 -3.11 -3.10
CA GLY A 70 6.78 -4.49 -3.52
C GLY A 70 7.58 -5.30 -2.50
N LYS A 71 7.86 -6.56 -2.85
CA LYS A 71 8.80 -7.41 -2.11
C LYS A 71 10.17 -6.73 -2.01
N SER A 72 10.79 -6.72 -0.83
CA SER A 72 12.06 -6.03 -0.58
C SER A 72 12.03 -4.54 -0.94
N GLY A 73 10.84 -3.94 -0.99
CA GLY A 73 10.69 -2.50 -1.15
C GLY A 73 11.17 -1.76 0.08
N THR A 74 11.67 -0.54 -0.12
CA THR A 74 12.06 0.34 0.97
C THR A 74 10.96 1.34 1.26
N VAL A 75 10.56 1.46 2.53
CA VAL A 75 9.66 2.49 3.02
C VAL A 75 10.53 3.62 3.57
N GLU A 76 10.75 4.64 2.74
CA GLU A 76 11.48 5.84 3.13
C GLU A 76 10.55 7.01 3.35
N GLY A 77 10.91 7.88 4.29
CA GLY A 77 10.16 9.08 4.54
C GLY A 77 10.89 10.05 5.43
N THR A 78 10.26 11.20 5.61
CA THR A 78 10.74 12.22 6.52
C THR A 78 9.64 12.66 7.46
N VAL A 79 10.00 12.76 8.73
CA VAL A 79 9.17 13.29 9.80
C VAL A 79 9.57 14.72 10.03
N LYS A 80 8.65 15.66 9.78
CA LYS A 80 8.83 17.04 10.19
C LYS A 80 8.21 17.30 11.55
N VAL A 81 8.91 17.98 12.44
CA VAL A 81 8.44 18.30 13.80
C VAL A 81 8.41 19.80 13.94
N HIS A 82 7.25 20.35 14.25
CA HIS A 82 7.08 21.80 14.40
C HIS A 82 7.51 22.30 15.78
N SER A 83 7.47 21.44 16.80
CA SER A 83 7.90 21.80 18.15
C SER A 83 8.32 20.56 18.95
N PHE A 84 9.54 20.59 19.47
CA PHE A 84 10.08 19.58 20.38
C PHE A 84 9.75 19.86 21.86
N ARG A 85 8.93 20.88 22.16
CA ARG A 85 8.55 21.21 23.54
C ARG A 85 7.81 20.01 24.17
N HIS A 86 8.39 19.46 25.23
CA HIS A 86 7.91 18.29 25.95
C HIS A 86 7.89 16.98 25.14
N VAL A 87 8.74 16.85 24.12
CA VAL A 87 8.94 15.57 23.41
C VAL A 87 10.07 14.82 24.10
N ASP A 88 9.81 13.57 24.51
CA ASP A 88 10.83 12.68 25.10
C ASP A 88 11.51 11.81 24.03
N ARG A 89 10.72 11.27 23.09
CA ARG A 89 11.20 10.48 21.96
C ARG A 89 10.27 10.55 20.76
N ILE A 90 10.81 10.31 19.58
CA ILE A 90 10.06 10.18 18.34
C ILE A 90 10.42 8.83 17.74
N VAL A 91 9.41 7.99 17.57
CA VAL A 91 9.55 6.62 17.05
C VAL A 91 8.65 6.47 15.84
N VAL A 92 9.21 5.94 14.77
CA VAL A 92 8.47 5.55 13.57
C VAL A 92 8.26 4.04 13.63
N ARG A 93 7.03 3.59 13.41
CA ARG A 93 6.66 2.16 13.43
C ARG A 93 6.05 1.75 12.10
N LEU A 94 6.57 0.69 11.52
CA LEU A 94 6.02 0.05 10.33
C LEU A 94 5.27 -1.22 10.76
N ILE A 95 3.94 -1.19 10.63
CA ILE A 95 3.05 -2.27 11.02
C ILE A 95 2.27 -2.74 9.80
N GLY A 96 2.48 -4.00 9.40
CA GLY A 96 1.71 -4.67 8.36
C GLY A 96 0.68 -5.60 8.99
N LYS A 97 -0.60 -5.41 8.67
CA LYS A 97 -1.70 -6.28 9.14
C LYS A 97 -2.40 -6.92 7.94
N LEU A 98 -2.57 -8.24 8.00
CA LEU A 98 -3.45 -9.00 7.12
C LEU A 98 -4.81 -9.11 7.80
N HIS A 99 -5.85 -8.60 7.13
CA HIS A 99 -7.23 -8.72 7.59
C HIS A 99 -7.98 -9.65 6.64
N ALA A 100 -8.50 -10.76 7.17
CA ALA A 100 -9.35 -11.69 6.44
C ALA A 100 -10.75 -11.65 7.05
N SER A 101 -11.78 -11.49 6.23
CA SER A 101 -13.18 -11.52 6.66
C SER A 101 -14.01 -12.45 5.80
N HIS A 102 -14.82 -13.27 6.44
CA HIS A 102 -15.83 -14.10 5.79
C HIS A 102 -17.16 -13.33 5.74
N ILE A 103 -17.67 -13.12 4.54
CA ILE A 103 -18.92 -12.39 4.30
C ILE A 103 -19.96 -13.39 3.79
N LEU A 104 -21.06 -13.54 4.51
CA LEU A 104 -22.21 -14.36 4.11
C LEU A 104 -23.44 -13.44 4.01
N ASN A 105 -24.16 -13.49 2.90
CA ASN A 105 -25.35 -12.65 2.66
C ASN A 105 -25.09 -11.15 2.89
N HIS A 106 -23.95 -10.63 2.44
CA HIS A 106 -23.51 -9.24 2.65
C HIS A 106 -23.25 -8.84 4.11
N ILE A 107 -23.23 -9.79 5.04
CA ILE A 107 -22.94 -9.57 6.45
C ILE A 107 -21.55 -10.18 6.76
N PRO A 108 -20.60 -9.39 7.29
CA PRO A 108 -19.36 -9.94 7.83
C PRO A 108 -19.69 -10.85 9.02
N THR A 109 -19.41 -12.15 8.89
CA THR A 109 -19.73 -13.17 9.91
C THR A 109 -18.52 -13.56 10.75
N LEU A 110 -17.33 -13.49 10.17
CA LEU A 110 -16.06 -13.75 10.85
C LEU A 110 -15.01 -12.78 10.34
N SER A 111 -14.15 -12.28 11.22
CA SER A 111 -12.97 -11.48 10.86
C SER A 111 -11.77 -11.91 11.68
N GLN A 112 -10.64 -12.10 11.02
CA GLN A 112 -9.35 -12.38 11.65
C GLN A 112 -8.33 -11.34 11.18
N THR A 113 -7.55 -10.81 12.12
CA THR A 113 -6.45 -9.89 11.84
C THR A 113 -5.14 -10.49 12.33
N HIS A 114 -4.14 -10.53 11.47
CA HIS A 114 -2.80 -11.01 11.80
C HIS A 114 -1.74 -9.96 11.47
N THR A 115 -0.83 -9.67 12.39
CA THR A 115 0.29 -8.75 12.13
C THR A 115 1.42 -9.51 11.44
N ILE A 116 1.75 -9.14 10.21
CA ILE A 116 2.79 -9.77 9.39
C ILE A 116 4.12 -9.02 9.41
N ILE A 117 4.10 -7.72 9.75
CA ILE A 117 5.28 -6.86 9.85
C ILE A 117 5.14 -6.02 11.11
N SER A 118 6.19 -5.97 11.94
CA SER A 118 6.28 -5.07 13.08
C SER A 118 7.73 -4.63 13.22
N ARG A 119 8.04 -3.43 12.73
CA ARG A 119 9.36 -2.81 12.83
C ARG A 119 9.23 -1.43 13.47
N GLU A 120 10.25 -1.01 14.19
CA GLU A 120 10.32 0.31 14.79
C GLU A 120 11.73 0.88 14.72
N ILE A 121 11.80 2.21 14.57
CA ILE A 121 13.04 2.97 14.56
C ILE A 121 12.82 4.22 15.40
N GLU A 122 13.70 4.44 16.37
CA GLU A 122 13.77 5.70 17.11
C GLU A 122 14.53 6.73 16.27
N VAL A 123 13.85 7.80 15.86
CA VAL A 123 14.43 8.84 15.00
C VAL A 123 14.96 10.02 15.82
N TRP A 124 14.51 10.17 17.07
CA TRP A 124 14.99 11.21 17.97
C TRP A 124 14.68 10.85 19.43
N SER A 125 15.56 11.25 20.35
CA SER A 125 15.37 11.09 21.80
C SER A 125 16.03 12.22 22.58
N ALA A 126 15.33 12.74 23.59
CA ALA A 126 15.82 13.78 24.48
C ALA A 126 17.03 13.34 25.32
N LYS A 127 17.21 12.02 25.48
CA LYS A 127 18.26 11.42 26.32
C LYS A 127 19.55 11.11 25.56
N ALA A 128 19.56 11.24 24.23
CA ALA A 128 20.70 10.92 23.37
C ALA A 128 21.32 12.22 22.81
N PRO A 129 22.32 12.83 23.50
CA PRO A 129 22.98 14.04 23.02
C PRO A 129 23.92 13.84 21.81
N SER A 130 23.99 12.62 21.26
CA SER A 130 24.99 12.20 20.25
C SER A 130 24.61 12.47 18.79
N SER A 131 23.47 13.12 18.51
CA SER A 131 23.10 13.53 17.15
C SER A 131 23.39 15.02 16.97
N SER A 132 24.65 15.35 16.72
CA SER A 132 25.10 16.70 16.40
C SER A 132 24.52 17.18 15.06
N THR A 133 23.38 17.86 15.05
CA THR A 133 22.94 18.70 13.92
C THR A 133 21.92 19.76 14.37
N LEU A 134 22.30 20.56 15.38
CA LEU A 134 21.50 21.61 16.01
C LEU A 134 21.15 22.84 15.12
N ALA A 135 21.09 22.69 13.80
CA ALA A 135 20.89 23.81 12.87
C ALA A 135 19.86 23.56 11.74
N GLU A 136 19.35 22.33 11.55
CA GLU A 136 18.35 21.98 10.50
C GLU A 136 17.16 21.12 11.05
N GLU A 137 16.98 21.10 12.37
CA GLU A 137 16.37 20.02 13.17
C GLU A 137 14.85 19.79 13.07
N SER A 138 14.12 20.46 12.18
CA SER A 138 12.68 20.20 12.07
C SER A 138 12.37 18.98 11.21
N GLN A 139 13.35 18.28 10.64
CA GLN A 139 13.12 17.22 9.65
C GLN A 139 14.02 15.99 9.91
N LEU A 140 13.41 14.86 10.26
CA LEU A 140 14.05 13.60 10.65
C LEU A 140 13.77 12.52 9.60
N ARG A 141 14.81 11.94 9.00
CA ARG A 141 14.65 10.88 7.98
C ARG A 141 14.61 9.50 8.60
N PHE A 142 13.83 8.60 8.00
CA PHE A 142 13.81 7.19 8.34
C PHE A 142 13.73 6.32 7.06
N SER A 143 14.12 5.06 7.20
CA SER A 143 14.04 4.06 6.15
C SER A 143 13.81 2.68 6.76
N PHE A 144 12.83 1.93 6.22
CA PHE A 144 12.61 0.52 6.55
C PHE A 144 12.79 -0.31 5.29
N THR A 145 13.48 -1.45 5.39
CA THR A 145 13.46 -2.47 4.35
C THR A 145 12.36 -3.48 4.64
N LEU A 146 11.51 -3.75 3.63
CA LEU A 146 10.49 -4.80 3.68
C LEU A 146 11.13 -6.16 3.38
N ASP A 147 12.10 -6.55 4.19
CA ASP A 147 12.67 -7.89 4.12
C ASP A 147 11.76 -8.88 4.84
N LYS A 148 11.80 -10.13 4.38
CA LYS A 148 11.09 -11.24 5.02
C LYS A 148 11.50 -11.25 6.49
N ALA A 149 10.52 -11.10 7.39
CA ALA A 149 10.73 -11.09 8.82
C ALA A 149 11.72 -12.17 9.21
N GLU A 150 12.79 -11.79 9.91
CA GLU A 150 13.54 -12.77 10.67
C GLU A 150 12.53 -13.39 11.62
N ARG A 151 12.36 -14.71 11.46
CA ARG A 151 11.54 -15.52 12.33
C ARG A 151 12.22 -15.54 13.70
N GLY A 152 12.00 -14.49 14.49
CA GLY A 152 12.26 -14.52 15.91
C GLY A 152 11.43 -15.66 16.49
N GLY A 153 12.12 -16.66 17.03
CA GLY A 153 11.51 -17.87 17.58
C GLY A 153 10.47 -17.51 18.62
N LEU A 154 9.21 -17.73 18.28
CA LEU A 154 8.20 -18.03 19.27
C LEU A 154 8.14 -19.54 19.31
N GLU A 155 8.53 -20.07 20.47
CA GLU A 155 8.48 -21.48 20.80
C GLU A 155 7.11 -22.07 20.46
N ALA A 156 7.16 -23.35 20.11
CA ALA A 156 6.00 -24.18 19.87
C ALA A 156 5.20 -24.33 21.17
N ASP A 157 4.27 -23.42 21.43
CA ASP A 157 3.21 -23.71 22.39
C ASP A 157 2.29 -24.76 21.78
N SER A 158 2.30 -25.90 22.47
CA SER A 158 1.71 -27.16 22.08
C SER A 158 0.19 -27.02 21.94
N ILE A 159 -0.34 -27.58 20.86
CA ILE A 159 -1.78 -27.83 20.70
C ILE A 159 -2.09 -29.10 21.53
N PRO A 160 -2.92 -29.05 22.59
CA PRO A 160 -3.41 -30.26 23.23
C PRO A 160 -4.51 -30.90 22.36
N PRO A 161 -4.75 -32.23 22.53
CA PRO A 161 -5.54 -33.06 21.62
C PRO A 161 -7.03 -32.71 21.56
#